data_AF-H2M775-F1
#
_entry.id   AF-H2M775-F1
#
_cell.length_a   1.000
_cell.length_b   1.000
_cell.length_c   1.000
_cell.angle_alpha   90.00
_cell.angle_beta   90.00
_cell.angle_gamma   90.00
#
_symmetry.space_group_name_H-M   'P 1'
#
loop_
_entity.id
_entity.type
_entity.pdbx_description
1 polymer ?
#
loop_
_entity_poly.entity_id
_entity_poly.type
_entity_poly.pdbx_seq_one_letter_code
_entity_poly.pdbx_strand_id
1 'polypeptide(L)'
;MALGTCGRFFRSCSVLSARALVCARQESASCLLTAGNGGCSQRGRVGCIFTPACLITSEAFVSRLRRGKAADGSVYRLPASVPADRGEQLSLLMRHPDQPHDPKVLKVAVIGAPNAGKSTLSNQLLGRKVFAVSKKVHTTRARALGVLTEDDTQIILLDTPGLTTPSKAKRHQLEKTLLVDPWDTVKEADLMVVMVDAGDRWMCSRLDLEVLKCLAQHPQIPAILVLNKVDLVKAKDRLLDITAHLTCGVVNGRRLRIRPVIKPPWAEKKPERDLESSPEDNEEQSSSLSKEKLKELRTQQGWPRFKDVFMLSSVDGEDVETLKKYFMAAAKPGAWQYHSEVLTDQSPEEVCTNLIREKLLEYLPQEVPYSLTQTIELWQEGTDGEVDISVKLYTKKETHMKMVIGAAGQMVAQIAREAGEDLSRVFLREVRLKLTAKLRK
;
A
#
# COMPACT_ATOMS: atom_id res chain seq x y z
N MET A 1 -60.87 22.62 -42.26
CA MET A 1 -59.80 23.55 -42.68
C MET A 1 -58.51 22.74 -42.67
N ALA A 2 -58.18 22.16 -43.83
CA ALA A 2 -57.14 22.66 -44.75
C ALA A 2 -55.75 22.24 -44.25
N LEU A 3 -55.20 21.13 -44.75
CA LEU A 3 -54.26 21.02 -45.90
C LEU A 3 -52.81 21.18 -45.40
N GLY A 4 -51.83 20.32 -45.69
CA GLY A 4 -51.72 19.13 -46.54
C GLY A 4 -50.46 18.33 -46.12
N THR A 5 -50.44 17.00 -46.30
CA THR A 5 -49.76 16.27 -47.41
C THR A 5 -48.23 16.29 -47.28
N CYS A 6 -47.46 15.21 -47.40
CA CYS A 6 -47.64 13.80 -47.84
C CYS A 6 -46.34 13.07 -47.38
N GLY A 7 -46.32 11.81 -46.94
CA GLY A 7 -46.44 10.59 -47.77
C GLY A 7 -45.11 10.29 -48.50
N ARG A 8 -44.53 9.08 -48.56
CA ARG A 8 -44.90 7.66 -48.39
C ARG A 8 -43.57 6.87 -48.28
N PHE A 9 -43.41 5.85 -47.43
CA PHE A 9 -43.92 4.46 -47.48
C PHE A 9 -43.21 3.50 -48.47
N PHE A 10 -42.42 2.57 -47.87
CA PHE A 10 -42.53 1.10 -47.94
C PHE A 10 -41.74 0.21 -48.95
N ARG A 11 -41.37 -0.96 -48.38
CA ARG A 11 -41.04 -2.31 -48.93
C ARG A 11 -39.59 -2.58 -49.33
N SER A 12 -38.82 -3.37 -48.57
CA SER A 12 -38.85 -4.84 -48.33
C SER A 12 -38.26 -5.66 -49.49
N CYS A 13 -37.12 -6.32 -49.27
CA CYS A 13 -36.92 -7.74 -49.60
C CYS A 13 -35.57 -8.25 -49.07
N SER A 14 -35.65 -9.44 -48.46
CA SER A 14 -34.60 -10.38 -48.08
C SER A 14 -33.73 -10.84 -49.25
N VAL A 15 -32.49 -11.31 -48.98
CA VAL A 15 -31.94 -12.64 -49.38
C VAL A 15 -30.43 -12.74 -49.05
N LEU A 16 -30.11 -13.72 -48.18
CA LEU A 16 -29.01 -14.70 -48.12
C LEU A 16 -27.52 -14.38 -48.40
N SER A 17 -26.70 -15.10 -47.60
CA SER A 17 -25.33 -15.62 -47.87
C SER A 17 -24.16 -14.64 -47.68
N ALA A 18 -22.99 -14.97 -47.14
CA ALA A 18 -22.40 -16.25 -46.70
C ALA A 18 -21.25 -15.96 -45.70
N ARG A 19 -20.89 -17.02 -44.95
CA ARG A 19 -19.74 -17.15 -44.04
C ARG A 19 -18.39 -16.75 -44.65
N ALA A 20 -17.49 -16.24 -43.81
CA ALA A 20 -16.09 -16.69 -43.79
C ALA A 20 -15.46 -16.43 -42.41
N LEU A 21 -15.32 -17.50 -41.61
CA LEU A 21 -14.25 -17.63 -40.63
C LEU A 21 -12.92 -17.71 -41.39
N VAL A 22 -11.89 -17.01 -40.93
CA VAL A 22 -10.50 -17.40 -41.22
C VAL A 22 -9.79 -17.58 -39.88
N CYS A 23 -9.60 -18.85 -39.57
CA CYS A 23 -8.65 -19.38 -38.61
C CYS A 23 -7.28 -19.40 -39.32
N ALA A 24 -6.22 -18.93 -38.67
CA ALA A 24 -4.85 -19.21 -39.12
C ALA A 24 -4.05 -19.74 -37.92
N ARG A 25 -3.87 -21.07 -37.91
CA ARG A 25 -2.89 -21.79 -37.09
C ARG A 25 -1.56 -21.82 -37.85
N GLN A 26 -0.51 -21.38 -37.17
CA GLN A 26 0.75 -22.09 -36.93
C GLN A 26 1.44 -22.77 -38.12
N GLU A 27 2.60 -22.25 -38.51
CA GLU A 27 3.70 -23.07 -39.03
C GLU A 27 5.01 -22.76 -38.31
N SER A 28 5.68 -23.85 -37.98
CA SER A 28 6.97 -23.97 -37.30
C SER A 28 8.11 -23.69 -38.27
N ALA A 29 9.15 -23.01 -37.82
CA ALA A 29 10.48 -23.13 -38.43
C ALA A 29 11.56 -23.01 -37.34
N SER A 30 12.23 -24.13 -37.08
CA SER A 30 13.48 -24.22 -36.33
C SER A 30 14.66 -24.23 -37.29
N CYS A 31 15.71 -23.46 -37.01
CA CYS A 31 17.11 -23.75 -37.37
C CYS A 31 17.98 -22.74 -36.60
N LEU A 32 18.69 -23.13 -35.52
CA LEU A 32 20.10 -23.56 -35.54
C LEU A 32 21.02 -22.64 -36.38
N LEU A 33 21.88 -21.86 -35.70
CA LEU A 33 23.35 -21.87 -35.87
C LEU A 33 24.04 -20.78 -35.02
N THR A 34 24.80 -21.26 -34.02
CA THR A 34 26.18 -20.91 -33.60
C THR A 34 26.67 -19.48 -33.36
N ALA A 35 27.49 -19.40 -32.30
CA ALA A 35 28.26 -18.28 -31.79
C ALA A 35 29.29 -17.69 -32.79
N GLY A 36 29.51 -16.38 -32.67
CA GLY A 36 30.63 -15.67 -33.29
C GLY A 36 30.94 -14.37 -32.53
N ASN A 37 32.16 -14.29 -31.98
CA ASN A 37 32.77 -13.07 -31.47
C ASN A 37 33.00 -12.07 -32.62
N GLY A 38 32.78 -10.78 -32.38
CA GLY A 38 33.19 -9.71 -33.29
C GLY A 38 32.95 -8.32 -32.69
N GLY A 39 34.04 -7.58 -32.46
CA GLY A 39 34.02 -6.28 -31.78
C GLY A 39 33.81 -5.06 -32.68
N CYS A 40 33.44 -3.97 -31.99
CA CYS A 40 33.71 -2.54 -32.24
C CYS A 40 33.26 -1.86 -33.55
N SER A 41 32.34 -0.88 -33.44
CA SER A 41 32.56 0.52 -33.88
C SER A 41 31.30 1.39 -33.68
N GLN A 42 31.52 2.68 -33.44
CA GLN A 42 30.56 3.72 -33.05
C GLN A 42 29.68 4.27 -34.20
N ARG A 43 28.45 4.68 -33.81
CA ARG A 43 27.75 5.97 -34.08
C ARG A 43 26.30 5.80 -34.55
N GLY A 44 25.38 6.40 -33.80
CA GLY A 44 24.24 7.12 -34.36
C GLY A 44 22.86 6.50 -34.15
N ARG A 45 22.07 7.14 -33.26
CA ARG A 45 20.59 7.14 -33.18
C ARG A 45 19.86 5.80 -33.18
N VAL A 46 19.34 5.39 -32.02
CA VAL A 46 18.13 4.55 -31.97
C VAL A 46 17.25 5.01 -30.81
N GLY A 47 15.99 5.34 -31.12
CA GLY A 47 14.95 5.61 -30.13
C GLY A 47 14.57 4.35 -29.37
N CYS A 48 14.45 4.47 -28.05
CA CYS A 48 13.99 3.38 -27.20
C CYS A 48 12.50 3.12 -27.45
N ILE A 49 12.20 2.01 -28.13
CA ILE A 49 10.87 1.42 -28.13
C ILE A 49 10.67 0.77 -26.76
N PHE A 50 9.82 1.38 -25.94
CA PHE A 50 9.35 0.79 -24.69
C PHE A 50 8.53 -0.46 -25.02
N THR A 51 9.07 -1.64 -24.71
CA THR A 51 8.25 -2.84 -24.58
C THR A 51 7.52 -2.76 -23.23
N PRO A 52 6.18 -2.86 -23.18
CA PRO A 52 5.47 -2.89 -21.91
C PRO A 52 5.85 -4.15 -21.14
N ALA A 53 5.90 -4.02 -19.82
CA ALA A 53 6.17 -5.10 -18.88
C ALA A 53 5.38 -6.36 -19.23
N CYS A 54 6.09 -7.47 -19.41
CA CYS A 54 5.49 -8.77 -19.64
C CYS A 54 4.45 -9.09 -18.55
N LEU A 55 3.19 -9.18 -18.96
CA LEU A 55 2.17 -9.95 -18.26
C LEU A 55 2.61 -11.41 -18.28
N ILE A 56 3.23 -11.86 -17.18
CA ILE A 56 3.49 -13.29 -17.00
C ILE A 56 2.15 -13.92 -16.61
N THR A 57 1.54 -14.63 -17.54
CA THR A 57 0.42 -15.53 -17.26
C THR A 57 0.89 -16.64 -16.31
N SER A 58 0.03 -17.07 -15.39
CA SER A 58 0.37 -18.06 -14.34
C SER A 58 0.97 -19.35 -14.91
N GLU A 59 0.50 -19.82 -16.07
CA GLU A 59 1.02 -21.03 -16.72
C GLU A 59 2.47 -20.89 -17.23
N ALA A 60 2.88 -19.72 -17.70
CA ALA A 60 4.25 -19.48 -18.17
C ALA A 60 5.27 -19.40 -17.01
N PHE A 61 4.82 -18.96 -15.83
CA PHE A 61 5.61 -18.97 -14.60
C PHE A 61 5.78 -20.40 -14.05
N VAL A 62 4.67 -21.14 -13.93
CA VAL A 62 4.66 -22.50 -13.39
C VAL A 62 5.41 -23.49 -14.32
N SER A 63 5.33 -23.30 -15.64
CA SER A 63 6.05 -24.16 -16.60
C SER A 63 7.58 -23.95 -16.59
N ARG A 64 8.07 -22.74 -16.24
CA ARG A 64 9.52 -22.49 -16.03
C ARG A 64 10.02 -23.12 -14.74
N LEU A 65 9.22 -23.13 -13.68
CA LEU A 65 9.54 -23.83 -12.43
C LEU A 65 9.73 -25.35 -12.63
N ARG A 66 9.00 -25.95 -13.58
CA ARG A 66 9.11 -27.38 -13.91
C ARG A 66 10.26 -27.74 -14.87
N ARG A 67 10.91 -26.75 -15.51
CA ARG A 67 12.03 -26.97 -16.47
C ARG A 67 13.24 -26.11 -16.12
N GLY A 68 13.88 -26.39 -14.99
CA GLY A 68 15.20 -25.85 -14.67
C GLY A 68 16.22 -26.97 -14.54
N LYS A 69 17.10 -27.14 -15.54
CA LYS A 69 18.37 -27.86 -15.38
C LYS A 69 19.26 -27.02 -14.46
N ALA A 70 19.81 -27.63 -13.41
CA ALA A 70 20.70 -26.98 -12.47
C ALA A 70 21.98 -26.47 -13.15
N ALA A 71 22.20 -25.16 -13.09
CA ALA A 71 23.49 -24.52 -13.27
C ALA A 71 23.58 -23.37 -12.26
N ASP A 72 24.67 -23.37 -11.49
CA ASP A 72 25.02 -22.54 -10.34
C ASP A 72 24.21 -22.69 -9.05
N GLY A 73 24.95 -22.92 -7.95
CA GLY A 73 24.48 -23.23 -6.60
C GLY A 73 23.87 -22.04 -5.84
N SER A 74 23.19 -21.12 -6.52
CA SER A 74 22.28 -20.20 -5.84
C SER A 74 21.02 -20.95 -5.48
N VAL A 75 20.77 -21.18 -4.18
CA VAL A 75 19.48 -21.68 -3.70
C VAL A 75 18.43 -20.63 -4.10
N TYR A 76 17.67 -20.91 -5.16
CA TYR A 76 16.52 -20.09 -5.52
C TYR A 76 15.48 -20.20 -4.40
N ARG A 77 15.50 -19.28 -3.43
CA ARG A 77 14.41 -19.16 -2.46
C ARG A 77 13.15 -18.77 -3.22
N LEU A 78 12.11 -19.58 -3.10
CA LEU A 78 10.78 -19.19 -3.57
C LEU A 78 10.39 -17.90 -2.84
N PRO A 79 9.75 -16.94 -3.53
CA PRO A 79 9.40 -15.68 -2.90
C PRO A 79 8.35 -15.92 -1.82
N ALA A 80 8.66 -15.56 -0.57
CA ALA A 80 7.79 -15.73 0.60
C ALA A 80 6.35 -15.27 0.31
N SER A 81 5.35 -16.04 0.74
CA SER A 81 3.92 -15.79 0.54
C SER A 81 3.16 -16.07 1.82
N VAL A 82 1.93 -15.59 1.91
CA VAL A 82 1.05 -15.95 3.04
C VAL A 82 0.41 -17.30 2.71
N PRO A 83 0.56 -18.34 3.54
CA PRO A 83 -0.17 -19.60 3.40
C PRO A 83 -1.68 -19.34 3.41
N ALA A 84 -2.42 -20.03 2.53
CA ALA A 84 -3.87 -19.91 2.47
C ALA A 84 -4.57 -20.65 3.62
N ASP A 85 -3.93 -21.69 4.18
CA ASP A 85 -4.42 -22.38 5.36
C ASP A 85 -3.94 -21.70 6.64
N ARG A 86 -4.87 -21.53 7.59
CA ARG A 86 -4.59 -20.91 8.88
C ARG A 86 -3.66 -21.75 9.75
N GLY A 87 -3.77 -23.08 9.68
CA GLY A 87 -2.91 -24.01 10.42
C GLY A 87 -1.46 -23.97 9.92
N GLU A 88 -1.26 -23.91 8.60
CA GLU A 88 0.04 -23.71 7.97
C GLU A 88 0.65 -22.36 8.37
N GLN A 89 -0.12 -21.27 8.30
CA GLN A 89 0.34 -19.95 8.71
C GLN A 89 0.74 -19.91 10.19
N LEU A 90 -0.06 -20.52 11.08
CA LEU A 90 0.26 -20.61 12.50
C LEU A 90 1.54 -21.44 12.74
N SER A 91 1.66 -22.57 12.04
CA SER A 91 2.83 -23.43 12.13
C SER A 91 4.09 -22.75 11.62
N LEU A 92 3.98 -21.93 10.56
CA LEU A 92 5.06 -21.10 10.04
C LEU A 92 5.50 -20.03 11.05
N LEU A 93 4.55 -19.36 11.72
CA LEU A 93 4.85 -18.38 12.76
C LEU A 93 5.49 -19.00 14.01
N MET A 94 5.19 -20.26 14.32
CA MET A 94 5.79 -21.01 15.44
C MET A 94 7.11 -21.70 15.06
N ARG A 95 7.49 -21.67 13.77
CA ARG A 95 8.73 -22.28 13.29
C ARG A 95 9.92 -21.50 13.83
N HIS A 96 10.95 -22.24 14.27
CA HIS A 96 12.16 -21.62 14.78
C HIS A 96 12.85 -20.82 13.67
N PRO A 97 13.31 -19.58 13.93
CA PRO A 97 14.03 -18.79 12.93
C PRO A 97 15.29 -19.50 12.41
N ASP A 98 15.45 -19.54 11.09
CA ASP A 98 16.57 -20.14 10.38
C ASP A 98 17.77 -19.16 10.35
N GLN A 99 18.43 -19.03 11.51
CA GLN A 99 19.50 -18.05 11.72
C GLN A 99 20.67 -18.22 10.73
N PRO A 100 21.08 -17.16 10.00
CA PRO A 100 22.34 -17.13 9.26
C PRO A 100 23.55 -16.98 10.21
N HIS A 101 24.76 -16.99 9.66
CA HIS A 101 26.01 -16.91 10.45
C HIS A 101 26.21 -15.54 11.14
N ASP A 102 25.86 -14.43 10.49
CA ASP A 102 25.94 -13.06 11.06
C ASP A 102 24.57 -12.37 10.93
N PRO A 103 23.56 -12.79 11.73
CA PRO A 103 22.21 -12.29 11.57
C PRO A 103 22.13 -10.82 11.94
N LYS A 104 21.50 -10.04 11.07
CA LYS A 104 21.14 -8.64 11.31
C LYS A 104 19.64 -8.48 11.38
N VAL A 105 19.18 -7.56 12.23
CA VAL A 105 17.75 -7.25 12.37
C VAL A 105 17.53 -5.74 12.47
N LEU A 106 16.41 -5.27 11.93
CA LEU A 106 15.95 -3.90 12.06
C LEU A 106 14.42 -3.86 12.20
N LYS A 107 13.91 -3.32 13.31
CA LYS A 107 12.49 -3.00 13.47
C LYS A 107 12.19 -1.57 13.03
N VAL A 108 11.29 -1.41 12.07
CA VAL A 108 10.97 -0.12 11.45
C VAL A 108 9.50 0.21 11.69
N ALA A 109 9.23 1.26 12.46
CA ALA A 109 7.87 1.79 12.61
C ALA A 109 7.59 2.84 11.53
N VAL A 110 6.58 2.60 10.70
CA VAL A 110 6.12 3.56 9.68
C VAL A 110 4.98 4.39 10.26
N ILE A 111 5.23 5.67 10.52
CA ILE A 111 4.28 6.61 11.12
C ILE A 111 3.99 7.78 10.18
N GLY A 112 2.80 8.38 10.34
CA GLY A 112 2.39 9.52 9.51
C GLY A 112 0.88 9.66 9.45
N ALA A 113 0.43 10.79 8.91
CA ALA A 113 -0.98 11.10 8.75
C ALA A 113 -1.73 9.99 7.98
N PRO A 114 -3.06 9.84 8.17
CA PRO A 114 -3.89 9.00 7.31
C PRO A 114 -3.65 9.34 5.84
N ASN A 115 -3.66 8.32 4.96
CA ASN A 115 -3.46 8.45 3.51
C ASN A 115 -2.08 8.95 3.04
N ALA A 116 -1.09 9.10 3.93
CA ALA A 116 0.28 9.40 3.50
C ALA A 116 0.84 8.35 2.52
N GLY A 117 0.34 7.11 2.60
CA GLY A 117 0.75 5.95 1.77
C GLY A 117 1.58 4.89 2.50
N LYS A 118 1.45 4.79 3.84
CA LYS A 118 2.27 3.91 4.70
C LYS A 118 2.20 2.45 4.26
N SER A 119 1.00 1.90 4.23
CA SER A 119 0.74 0.53 3.79
C SER A 119 1.10 0.31 2.31
N THR A 120 1.05 1.37 1.47
CA THR A 120 1.55 1.31 0.09
C THR A 120 3.06 1.10 0.07
N LEU A 121 3.82 1.87 0.84
CA LEU A 121 5.27 1.70 0.98
C LEU A 121 5.62 0.32 1.53
N SER A 122 4.92 -0.12 2.59
CA SER A 122 5.15 -1.44 3.19
C SER A 122 4.94 -2.57 2.18
N ASN A 123 3.87 -2.51 1.38
CA ASN A 123 3.62 -3.49 0.33
C ASN A 123 4.70 -3.49 -0.77
N GLN A 124 5.21 -2.31 -1.16
CA GLN A 124 6.31 -2.24 -2.13
C GLN A 124 7.59 -2.87 -1.58
N LEU A 125 7.93 -2.58 -0.32
CA LEU A 125 9.11 -3.15 0.34
C LEU A 125 9.02 -4.68 0.47
N LEU A 126 7.82 -5.21 0.76
CA LEU A 126 7.54 -6.65 0.83
C LEU A 126 7.44 -7.31 -0.56
N GLY A 127 7.31 -6.55 -1.64
CA GLY A 127 7.05 -7.06 -2.99
C GLY A 127 5.66 -7.70 -3.16
N ARG A 128 4.76 -7.56 -2.17
CA ARG A 128 3.41 -8.14 -2.18
C ARG A 128 2.43 -7.24 -1.45
N LYS A 129 1.16 -7.35 -1.85
CA LYS A 129 0.07 -6.55 -1.31
C LYS A 129 -0.59 -7.20 -0.08
N VAL A 130 0.16 -7.24 1.02
CA VAL A 130 -0.30 -7.85 2.28
C VAL A 130 -1.23 -6.90 3.05
N PHE A 131 -0.92 -5.61 3.04
CA PHE A 131 -1.69 -4.59 3.75
C PHE A 131 -2.73 -3.94 2.84
N ALA A 132 -3.90 -3.64 3.38
CA ALA A 132 -4.96 -2.94 2.65
C ALA A 132 -4.60 -1.46 2.40
N VAL A 133 -4.87 -0.96 1.19
CA VAL A 133 -4.56 0.42 0.74
C VAL A 133 -5.79 1.07 0.11
N SER A 134 -6.32 2.14 0.70
CA SER A 134 -7.43 2.92 0.14
C SER A 134 -7.15 4.41 0.23
N LYS A 135 -7.77 5.19 -0.66
CA LYS A 135 -7.80 6.67 -0.58
C LYS A 135 -8.66 7.17 0.58
N LYS A 136 -9.53 6.32 1.12
CA LYS A 136 -10.30 6.65 2.31
C LYS A 136 -9.50 6.42 3.58
N VAL A 137 -9.78 7.26 4.57
CA VAL A 137 -9.16 7.14 5.88
C VAL A 137 -9.58 5.84 6.59
N HIS A 138 -8.70 5.36 7.46
CA HIS A 138 -8.92 4.22 8.36
C HIS A 138 -8.96 2.85 7.68
N THR A 139 -8.13 2.67 6.63
CA THR A 139 -7.92 1.38 5.96
C THR A 139 -7.28 0.34 6.89
N THR A 140 -6.24 0.73 7.64
CA THR A 140 -5.56 -0.10 8.65
C THR A 140 -6.26 0.05 10.00
N ARG A 141 -6.80 -1.05 10.53
CA ARG A 141 -7.60 -1.08 11.79
C ARG A 141 -6.97 -1.84 12.94
N ALA A 142 -5.88 -2.57 12.69
CA ALA A 142 -5.10 -3.27 13.69
C ALA A 142 -3.61 -3.11 13.33
N ARG A 143 -2.74 -3.19 14.33
CA ARG A 143 -1.31 -3.38 14.10
C ARG A 143 -1.12 -4.64 13.25
N ALA A 144 -0.27 -4.54 12.24
CA ALA A 144 0.13 -5.67 11.43
C ALA A 144 1.64 -5.59 11.12
N LEU A 145 2.29 -6.74 11.12
CA LEU A 145 3.71 -6.89 10.86
C LEU A 145 3.95 -7.26 9.39
N GLY A 146 5.01 -6.70 8.80
CA GLY A 146 5.60 -7.19 7.57
C GLY A 146 7.03 -7.64 7.83
N VAL A 147 7.42 -8.81 7.36
CA VAL A 147 8.79 -9.31 7.48
C VAL A 147 9.41 -9.40 6.10
N LEU A 148 10.51 -8.67 5.92
CA LEU A 148 11.37 -8.73 4.75
C LEU A 148 12.68 -9.39 5.15
N THR A 149 12.97 -10.55 4.60
CA THR A 149 14.23 -11.27 4.85
C THR A 149 15.05 -11.32 3.56
N GLU A 150 16.26 -10.78 3.58
CA GLU A 150 17.17 -10.77 2.45
C GLU A 150 18.61 -10.96 2.94
N ASP A 151 19.33 -11.88 2.29
CA ASP A 151 20.67 -12.32 2.70
C ASP A 151 20.77 -12.70 4.20
N ASP A 152 21.55 -11.94 4.97
CA ASP A 152 21.77 -12.11 6.41
C ASP A 152 20.89 -11.19 7.27
N THR A 153 20.01 -10.41 6.64
CA THR A 153 19.30 -9.29 7.28
C THR A 153 17.79 -9.49 7.27
N GLN A 154 17.16 -9.26 8.42
CA GLN A 154 15.71 -9.29 8.60
C GLN A 154 15.18 -7.90 8.98
N ILE A 155 14.37 -7.31 8.10
CA ILE A 155 13.65 -6.05 8.35
C ILE A 155 12.22 -6.37 8.76
N ILE A 156 11.81 -5.85 9.91
CA ILE A 156 10.48 -6.01 10.50
C ILE A 156 9.77 -4.67 10.38
N LEU A 157 8.84 -4.57 9.44
CA LEU A 157 7.98 -3.41 9.24
C LEU A 157 6.79 -3.49 10.20
N LEU A 158 6.64 -2.48 11.04
CA LEU A 158 5.49 -2.32 11.92
C LEU A 158 4.51 -1.35 11.23
N ASP A 159 3.49 -1.90 10.55
CA ASP A 159 2.44 -1.08 9.93
C ASP A 159 1.51 -0.58 11.03
N THR A 160 1.58 0.72 11.30
CA THR A 160 0.73 1.37 12.29
C THR A 160 -0.48 2.01 11.60
N PRO A 161 -1.68 1.93 12.23
CA PRO A 161 -2.79 2.77 11.83
C PRO A 161 -2.37 4.24 11.76
N GLY A 162 -2.91 4.99 10.79
CA GLY A 162 -2.61 6.41 10.68
C GLY A 162 -2.98 7.15 11.96
N LEU A 163 -2.03 7.92 12.50
CA LEU A 163 -2.25 8.68 13.73
C LEU A 163 -3.46 9.59 13.56
N THR A 164 -4.50 9.38 14.36
CA THR A 164 -5.75 10.12 14.32
C THR A 164 -6.14 10.53 15.73
N THR A 165 -6.79 11.68 15.87
CA THR A 165 -7.26 12.12 17.18
C THR A 165 -8.45 11.29 17.67
N PRO A 166 -8.63 11.13 19.00
CA PRO A 166 -9.78 10.43 19.58
C PRO A 166 -11.14 10.94 19.09
N SER A 167 -11.29 12.25 18.87
CA SER A 167 -12.53 12.84 18.36
C SER A 167 -12.82 12.43 16.91
N LYS A 168 -11.79 12.36 16.06
CA LYS A 168 -11.92 11.85 14.68
C LYS A 168 -12.24 10.35 14.67
N ALA A 169 -11.67 9.59 15.60
CA ALA A 169 -11.97 8.17 15.76
C ALA A 169 -13.40 7.90 16.25
N LYS A 170 -13.89 8.65 17.26
CA LYS A 170 -15.27 8.57 17.74
C LYS A 170 -16.27 8.89 16.62
N ARG A 171 -15.99 9.91 15.80
CA ARG A 171 -16.85 10.31 14.65
C ARG A 171 -17.08 9.20 13.63
N HIS A 172 -16.04 8.43 13.33
CA HIS A 172 -16.11 7.34 12.35
C HIS A 172 -16.31 5.95 12.97
N GLN A 173 -16.73 5.90 14.25
CA GLN A 173 -16.97 4.66 15.00
C GLN A 173 -15.79 3.69 14.92
N LEU A 174 -14.57 4.25 14.98
CA LEU A 174 -13.36 3.45 15.00
C LEU A 174 -13.26 2.70 16.32
N GLU A 175 -12.71 1.50 16.27
CA GLU A 175 -12.48 0.69 17.45
C GLU A 175 -11.57 1.43 18.42
N LYS A 176 -11.86 1.37 19.73
CA LYS A 176 -11.06 2.08 20.74
C LYS A 176 -9.61 1.59 20.77
N THR A 177 -9.36 0.36 20.33
CA THR A 177 -8.02 -0.24 20.14
C THR A 177 -7.15 0.56 19.18
N LEU A 178 -7.73 1.18 18.13
CA LEU A 178 -7.02 2.06 17.19
C LEU A 178 -6.40 3.31 17.83
N LEU A 179 -6.90 3.72 19.00
CA LEU A 179 -6.42 4.88 19.73
C LEU A 179 -5.33 4.54 20.76
N VAL A 180 -5.17 3.26 21.11
CA VAL A 180 -4.24 2.79 22.15
C VAL A 180 -2.91 2.33 21.53
N ASP A 181 -2.90 1.96 20.25
CA ASP A 181 -1.84 1.15 19.62
C ASP A 181 -0.58 1.86 19.07
N PRO A 182 -0.59 3.12 18.58
CA PRO A 182 0.57 3.65 17.88
C PRO A 182 1.80 3.86 18.78
N TRP A 183 1.58 4.22 20.04
CA TRP A 183 2.66 4.54 20.98
C TRP A 183 3.42 3.31 21.43
N ASP A 184 2.73 2.20 21.67
CA ASP A 184 3.38 0.95 22.06
C ASP A 184 4.12 0.33 20.87
N THR A 185 3.58 0.43 19.66
CA THR A 185 4.25 -0.06 18.45
C THR A 185 5.59 0.66 18.20
N VAL A 186 5.67 1.96 18.48
CA VAL A 186 6.91 2.74 18.30
C VAL A 186 7.99 2.39 19.32
N LYS A 187 7.63 1.96 20.54
CA LYS A 187 8.61 1.55 21.56
C LYS A 187 9.46 0.35 21.14
N GLU A 188 8.89 -0.53 20.32
CA GLU A 188 9.59 -1.71 19.83
C GLU A 188 10.51 -1.42 18.64
N ALA A 189 10.43 -0.23 18.04
CA ALA A 189 11.16 0.10 16.82
C ALA A 189 12.61 0.52 17.09
N ASP A 190 13.50 0.08 16.21
CA ASP A 190 14.89 0.55 16.15
C ASP A 190 15.02 1.85 15.32
N LEU A 191 14.04 2.10 14.43
CA LEU A 191 14.00 3.23 13.51
C LEU A 191 12.55 3.68 13.27
N MET A 192 12.31 4.98 13.35
CA MET A 192 11.04 5.60 12.94
C MET A 192 11.12 6.16 11.53
N VAL A 193 10.12 5.84 10.69
CA VAL A 193 9.94 6.41 9.36
C VAL A 193 8.75 7.34 9.40
N VAL A 194 9.01 8.65 9.33
CA VAL A 194 7.95 9.66 9.29
C VAL A 194 7.59 9.93 7.84
N MET A 195 6.40 9.49 7.45
CA MET A 195 5.91 9.62 6.09
C MET A 195 4.98 10.81 5.93
N VAL A 196 5.26 11.65 4.93
CA VAL A 196 4.48 12.85 4.59
C VAL A 196 4.07 12.80 3.13
N ASP A 197 2.80 13.13 2.85
CA ASP A 197 2.29 13.30 1.49
C ASP A 197 2.76 14.64 0.92
N ALA A 198 3.68 14.61 -0.04
CA ALA A 198 4.17 15.82 -0.72
C ALA A 198 3.18 16.39 -1.74
N GLY A 199 2.21 15.59 -2.19
CA GLY A 199 1.13 15.99 -3.09
C GLY A 199 0.06 16.83 -2.40
N ASP A 200 -0.15 16.65 -1.09
CA ASP A 200 -1.10 17.45 -0.30
C ASP A 200 -0.56 18.87 -0.03
N ARG A 201 -0.97 19.81 -0.88
CA ARG A 201 -0.51 21.21 -0.81
C ARG A 201 -0.83 21.94 0.49
N TRP A 202 -1.80 21.46 1.27
CA TRP A 202 -2.26 22.14 2.47
C TRP A 202 -1.52 21.66 3.72
N MET A 203 -1.29 20.34 3.81
CA MET A 203 -0.70 19.73 4.99
C MET A 203 0.78 19.37 4.84
N CYS A 204 1.36 19.39 3.63
CA CYS A 204 2.75 18.99 3.41
C CYS A 204 3.80 19.85 4.13
N SER A 205 3.45 21.09 4.53
CA SER A 205 4.40 22.02 5.15
C SER A 205 4.48 21.90 6.68
N ARG A 206 3.69 21.02 7.31
CA ARG A 206 3.69 20.81 8.76
C ARG A 206 3.53 19.34 9.10
N LEU A 207 4.19 18.89 10.16
CA LEU A 207 3.94 17.56 10.72
C LEU A 207 2.62 17.55 11.50
N ASP A 208 1.91 16.42 11.45
CA ASP A 208 0.74 16.19 12.29
C ASP A 208 1.14 16.23 13.77
N LEU A 209 0.28 16.81 14.62
CA LEU A 209 0.55 16.96 16.05
C LEU A 209 0.78 15.62 16.73
N GLU A 210 0.08 14.56 16.31
CA GLU A 210 0.27 13.22 16.86
C GLU A 210 1.65 12.66 16.45
N VAL A 211 2.11 12.91 15.23
CA VAL A 211 3.49 12.53 14.81
C VAL A 211 4.52 13.27 15.68
N LEU A 212 4.32 14.56 15.93
CA LEU A 212 5.23 15.34 16.77
C LEU A 212 5.27 14.86 18.22
N LYS A 213 4.11 14.50 18.80
CA LYS A 213 4.04 13.88 20.13
C LYS A 213 4.82 12.57 20.18
N CYS A 214 4.67 11.73 19.15
CA CYS A 214 5.40 10.47 19.02
C CYS A 214 6.92 10.68 19.07
N LEU A 215 7.41 11.58 18.20
CA LEU A 215 8.83 11.91 18.10
C LEU A 215 9.37 12.50 19.41
N ALA A 216 8.57 13.31 20.10
CA ALA A 216 8.94 13.92 21.36
C ALA A 216 8.97 12.94 22.54
N GLN A 217 8.14 11.89 22.53
CA GLN A 217 8.11 10.84 23.55
C GLN A 217 9.24 9.82 23.38
N HIS A 218 9.73 9.64 22.14
CA HIS A 218 10.78 8.67 21.81
C HIS A 218 12.02 9.31 21.17
N PRO A 219 12.65 10.33 21.80
CA PRO A 219 13.78 11.05 21.21
C PRO A 219 15.04 10.19 21.03
N GLN A 220 15.13 9.03 21.69
CA GLN A 220 16.23 8.08 21.60
C GLN A 220 16.18 7.21 20.33
N ILE A 221 15.00 7.03 19.74
CA ILE A 221 14.85 6.24 18.53
C ILE A 221 15.13 7.16 17.33
N PRO A 222 16.08 6.82 16.45
CA PRO A 222 16.38 7.63 15.28
C PRO A 222 15.15 7.73 14.38
N ALA A 223 14.90 8.92 13.82
CA ALA A 223 13.82 9.15 12.88
C ALA A 223 14.37 9.57 11.51
N ILE A 224 13.77 9.07 10.43
CA ILE A 224 13.99 9.56 9.07
C ILE A 224 12.69 10.15 8.52
N LEU A 225 12.83 11.11 7.61
CA LEU A 225 11.70 11.73 6.92
C LEU A 225 11.56 11.13 5.53
N VAL A 226 10.36 10.72 5.14
CA VAL A 226 10.03 10.23 3.79
C VAL A 226 8.94 11.13 3.20
N LEU A 227 9.28 11.86 2.16
CA LEU A 227 8.34 12.60 1.31
C LEU A 227 7.82 11.65 0.24
N ASN A 228 6.57 11.21 0.39
CA ASN A 228 5.91 10.31 -0.55
C ASN A 228 5.08 11.10 -1.58
N LYS A 229 4.71 10.44 -2.68
CA LYS A 229 3.88 10.97 -3.77
C LYS A 229 4.54 12.14 -4.51
N VAL A 230 5.86 12.05 -4.70
CA VAL A 230 6.64 13.08 -5.40
C VAL A 230 6.29 13.19 -6.88
N ASP A 231 5.72 12.14 -7.47
CA ASP A 231 5.13 12.09 -8.81
C ASP A 231 4.03 13.15 -9.02
N LEU A 232 3.29 13.49 -7.95
CA LEU A 232 2.25 14.52 -8.00
C LEU A 232 2.80 15.95 -7.91
N VAL A 233 4.09 16.13 -7.59
CA VAL A 233 4.71 17.44 -7.35
C VAL A 233 5.35 17.99 -8.61
N LYS A 234 4.61 18.86 -9.31
CA LYS A 234 5.05 19.48 -10.58
C LYS A 234 6.32 20.34 -10.46
N ALA A 235 6.50 21.06 -9.35
CA ALA A 235 7.61 21.98 -9.15
C ALA A 235 8.57 21.42 -8.09
N LYS A 236 9.72 20.89 -8.53
CA LYS A 236 10.68 20.20 -7.65
C LYS A 236 11.27 21.12 -6.57
N ASP A 237 11.37 22.42 -6.82
CA ASP A 237 11.81 23.42 -5.83
C ASP A 237 10.96 23.41 -4.56
N ARG A 238 9.67 23.07 -4.69
CA ARG A 238 8.77 22.97 -3.53
C ARG A 238 9.17 21.85 -2.57
N LEU A 239 9.82 20.79 -3.06
CA LEU A 239 10.28 19.69 -2.21
C LEU A 239 11.35 20.18 -1.24
N LEU A 240 12.28 21.04 -1.70
CA LEU A 240 13.30 21.65 -0.84
C LEU A 240 12.67 22.54 0.23
N ASP A 241 11.70 23.37 -0.15
CA ASP A 241 10.93 24.18 0.79
C ASP A 241 10.25 23.29 1.84
N ILE A 242 9.52 22.24 1.41
CA ILE A 242 8.85 21.29 2.31
C ILE A 242 9.86 20.64 3.26
N THR A 243 10.98 20.13 2.75
CA THR A 243 12.04 19.55 3.57
C THR A 243 12.56 20.56 4.59
N ALA A 244 12.78 21.82 4.21
CA ALA A 244 13.25 22.86 5.13
C ALA A 244 12.30 23.06 6.31
N HIS A 245 10.99 23.16 6.03
CA HIS A 245 9.98 23.39 7.06
C HIS A 245 9.84 22.17 7.98
N LEU A 246 9.76 20.96 7.41
CA LEU A 246 9.57 19.73 8.17
C LEU A 246 10.79 19.32 8.98
N THR A 247 11.99 19.72 8.58
CA THR A 247 13.25 19.42 9.29
C THR A 247 13.74 20.59 10.16
N CYS A 248 12.99 21.69 10.21
CA CYS A 248 13.45 22.96 10.82
C CYS A 248 14.81 23.43 10.27
N GLY A 249 15.12 23.10 9.02
CA GLY A 249 16.39 23.39 8.36
C GLY A 249 17.58 22.58 8.85
N VAL A 250 17.39 21.48 9.59
CA VAL A 250 18.46 20.66 10.16
C VAL A 250 18.23 19.17 9.86
N VAL A 251 19.24 18.52 9.26
CA VAL A 251 19.25 17.07 9.01
C VAL A 251 20.58 16.50 9.49
N ASN A 252 20.56 15.41 10.24
CA ASN A 252 21.73 14.80 10.86
C ASN A 252 22.61 15.79 11.66
N GLY A 253 21.97 16.74 12.36
CA GLY A 253 22.65 17.81 13.09
C GLY A 253 23.32 18.88 12.21
N ARG A 254 23.16 18.82 10.88
CA ARG A 254 23.73 19.79 9.92
C ARG A 254 22.64 20.70 9.37
N ARG A 255 22.92 22.01 9.29
CA ARG A 255 21.99 22.96 8.66
C ARG A 255 21.94 22.76 7.14
N LEU A 256 20.73 22.68 6.59
CA LEU A 256 20.48 22.63 5.16
C LEU A 256 20.89 23.95 4.51
N ARG A 257 21.80 23.90 3.54
CA ARG A 257 22.16 25.06 2.72
C ARG A 257 21.18 25.20 1.56
N ILE A 258 20.03 25.80 1.82
CA ILE A 258 19.02 26.06 0.79
C ILE A 258 19.26 27.47 0.28
N ARG A 259 19.55 27.61 -1.02
CA ARG A 259 19.48 28.93 -1.66
C ARG A 259 18.00 29.30 -1.72
N PRO A 260 17.57 30.41 -1.10
CA PRO A 260 16.17 30.80 -1.17
C PRO A 260 15.80 30.98 -2.63
N VAL A 261 14.78 30.25 -3.08
CA VAL A 261 14.14 30.53 -4.37
C VAL A 261 13.54 31.91 -4.22
N ILE A 262 14.00 32.86 -5.04
CA ILE A 262 13.47 34.22 -5.06
C ILE A 262 11.99 34.11 -5.41
N LYS A 263 11.12 34.17 -4.40
CA LYS A 263 9.68 34.19 -4.61
C LYS A 263 9.35 35.56 -5.21
N PRO A 264 8.73 35.63 -6.39
CA PRO A 264 8.32 36.91 -6.93
C PRO A 264 7.26 37.53 -6.01
N PRO A 265 7.16 38.87 -5.93
CA PRO A 265 6.39 39.58 -4.88
C PRO A 265 4.91 39.20 -4.79
N TRP A 266 4.35 38.58 -5.83
CA TRP A 266 2.95 38.17 -5.92
C TRP A 266 2.66 36.75 -5.39
N ALA A 267 3.71 35.97 -5.05
CA ALA A 267 3.57 34.59 -4.57
C ALA A 267 3.28 34.50 -3.05
N GLU A 268 3.36 35.61 -2.31
CA GLU A 268 2.96 35.69 -0.91
C GLU A 268 1.43 35.86 -0.79
N LYS A 269 0.67 34.78 -1.02
CA LYS A 269 -0.71 34.70 -0.53
C LYS A 269 -0.70 34.02 0.84
N LYS A 270 -0.74 34.83 1.91
CA LYS A 270 -1.21 34.38 3.23
C LYS A 270 -2.65 33.88 3.09
N PRO A 271 -2.99 32.64 3.51
CA PRO A 271 -4.33 32.38 4.00
C PRO A 271 -4.37 32.82 5.46
N GLU A 272 -4.70 34.09 5.70
CA GLU A 272 -5.39 34.47 6.93
C GLU A 272 -6.85 34.05 6.74
N ARG A 273 -7.22 32.94 7.38
CA ARG A 273 -8.60 32.69 7.77
C ARG A 273 -8.55 32.25 9.22
N ASP A 274 -9.19 33.06 10.05
CA ASP A 274 -9.51 32.75 11.43
C ASP A 274 -10.17 31.37 11.47
N LEU A 275 -9.47 30.42 12.11
CA LEU A 275 -10.08 29.20 12.57
C LEU A 275 -11.01 29.61 13.70
N GLU A 276 -12.30 29.72 13.39
CA GLU A 276 -13.35 29.63 14.40
C GLU A 276 -13.06 28.40 15.26
N SER A 277 -12.74 28.68 16.52
CA SER A 277 -12.61 27.70 17.57
C SER A 277 -13.94 27.00 17.74
N SER A 278 -14.06 25.77 17.25
CA SER A 278 -15.09 24.85 17.74
C SER A 278 -14.84 24.58 19.22
N PRO A 279 -15.82 24.76 20.11
CA PRO A 279 -15.64 24.54 21.54
C PRO A 279 -15.54 23.03 21.84
N GLU A 280 -14.68 22.74 22.81
CA GLU A 280 -14.70 21.59 23.74
C GLU A 280 -14.32 20.19 23.23
N ASP A 281 -13.31 19.59 23.86
CA ASP A 281 -13.53 18.57 24.91
C ASP A 281 -12.20 18.18 25.58
N ASN A 282 -12.11 18.42 26.89
CA ASN A 282 -11.06 17.91 27.76
C ASN A 282 -11.33 16.44 28.09
N GLU A 283 -10.67 15.51 27.40
CA GLU A 283 -10.44 14.16 27.91
C GLU A 283 -8.97 13.80 27.71
N GLU A 284 -8.14 14.23 28.69
CA GLU A 284 -6.77 13.79 28.88
C GLU A 284 -6.77 12.35 29.38
N GLN A 285 -6.47 11.37 28.51
CA GLN A 285 -5.84 10.12 28.96
C GLN A 285 -4.79 9.63 27.95
N SER A 286 -3.59 9.34 28.47
CA SER A 286 -2.44 8.58 27.90
C SER A 286 -1.18 9.32 27.38
N SER A 287 -1.03 10.65 27.46
CA SER A 287 0.27 11.27 27.12
C SER A 287 1.08 11.67 28.35
N SER A 288 2.25 11.05 28.54
CA SER A 288 3.25 11.34 29.60
C SER A 288 3.94 12.71 29.49
N LEU A 289 3.48 13.58 28.59
CA LEU A 289 4.08 14.88 28.32
C LEU A 289 3.46 15.99 29.17
N SER A 290 4.28 16.89 29.70
CA SER A 290 3.79 18.07 30.44
C SER A 290 2.94 18.99 29.56
N LYS A 291 2.00 19.71 30.17
CA LYS A 291 1.11 20.68 29.48
C LYS A 291 1.89 21.74 28.70
N GLU A 292 3.04 22.16 29.24
CA GLU A 292 3.97 23.10 28.60
C GLU A 292 4.59 22.50 27.33
N LYS A 293 5.05 21.24 27.38
CA LYS A 293 5.61 20.55 26.22
C LYS A 293 4.58 20.38 25.10
N LEU A 294 3.34 20.09 25.45
CA LEU A 294 2.25 20.01 24.47
C LEU A 294 1.95 21.37 23.81
N LYS A 295 2.09 22.48 24.55
CA LYS A 295 1.95 23.83 24.00
C LYS A 295 3.08 24.17 23.02
N GLU A 296 4.32 23.78 23.34
CA GLU A 296 5.47 23.91 22.42
C GLU A 296 5.29 23.09 21.15
N LEU A 297 4.84 21.83 21.25
CA LEU A 297 4.64 20.98 20.08
C LEU A 297 3.54 21.51 19.15
N ARG A 298 2.53 22.21 19.70
CA ARG A 298 1.47 22.85 18.90
C ARG A 298 1.97 24.04 18.06
N THR A 299 3.02 24.72 18.50
CA THR A 299 3.61 25.85 17.77
C THR A 299 4.68 25.39 16.78
N GLN A 300 5.20 24.17 16.96
CA GLN A 300 6.23 23.58 16.13
C GLN A 300 5.67 23.06 14.79
N GLN A 301 6.33 23.40 13.69
CA GLN A 301 5.91 22.97 12.33
C GLN A 301 6.61 21.69 11.86
N GLY A 302 7.83 21.42 12.32
CA GLY A 302 8.67 20.30 11.87
C GLY A 302 9.52 19.73 13.00
N TRP A 303 10.37 18.74 12.71
CA TRP A 303 11.21 18.06 13.68
C TRP A 303 12.70 18.19 13.30
N PRO A 304 13.57 18.77 14.16
CA PRO A 304 14.96 19.06 13.81
C PRO A 304 15.92 17.87 13.92
N ARG A 305 15.46 16.71 14.41
CA ARG A 305 16.32 15.55 14.69
C ARG A 305 16.13 14.41 13.70
N PHE A 306 15.73 14.72 12.48
CA PHE A 306 15.75 13.73 11.41
C PHE A 306 17.19 13.38 11.04
N LYS A 307 17.49 12.08 10.95
CA LYS A 307 18.80 11.57 10.55
C LYS A 307 19.01 11.73 9.05
N ASP A 308 18.02 11.37 8.25
CA ASP A 308 18.05 11.43 6.79
C ASP A 308 16.67 11.77 6.22
N VAL A 309 16.65 12.21 4.95
CA VAL A 309 15.43 12.55 4.20
C VAL A 309 15.42 11.80 2.88
N PHE A 310 14.31 11.13 2.59
CA PHE A 310 14.06 10.42 1.34
C PHE A 310 12.86 11.04 0.61
N MET A 311 12.91 11.01 -0.71
CA MET A 311 11.85 11.46 -1.61
C MET A 311 11.52 10.28 -2.51
N LEU A 312 10.28 9.81 -2.53
CA LEU A 312 9.91 8.59 -3.27
C LEU A 312 8.46 8.61 -3.76
N SER A 313 8.14 7.72 -4.70
CA SER A 313 6.75 7.36 -5.05
C SER A 313 6.51 5.91 -4.67
N SER A 314 5.70 5.69 -3.63
CA SER A 314 5.31 4.33 -3.24
C SER A 314 4.38 3.66 -4.26
N VAL A 315 3.68 4.44 -5.09
CA VAL A 315 2.78 3.86 -6.10
C VAL A 315 3.58 3.35 -7.29
N ASP A 316 4.57 4.13 -7.75
CA ASP A 316 5.38 3.80 -8.91
C ASP A 316 6.63 2.97 -8.57
N GLY A 317 6.98 2.87 -7.28
CA GLY A 317 8.20 2.22 -6.81
C GLY A 317 9.47 3.06 -6.96
N GLU A 318 9.35 4.32 -7.40
CA GLU A 318 10.47 5.25 -7.56
C GLU A 318 11.16 5.48 -6.21
N ASP A 319 12.48 5.24 -6.15
CA ASP A 319 13.34 5.40 -4.96
C ASP A 319 13.00 4.54 -3.72
N VAL A 320 12.06 3.59 -3.83
CA VAL A 320 11.77 2.63 -2.74
C VAL A 320 12.95 1.71 -2.47
N GLU A 321 13.66 1.28 -3.52
CA GLU A 321 14.85 0.43 -3.40
C GLU A 321 16.01 1.15 -2.67
N THR A 322 16.12 2.47 -2.85
CA THR A 322 17.10 3.29 -2.12
C THR A 322 16.81 3.28 -0.62
N LEU A 323 15.53 3.39 -0.23
CA LEU A 323 15.11 3.31 1.16
C LEU A 323 15.35 1.89 1.74
N LYS A 324 15.05 0.85 0.97
CA LYS A 324 15.32 -0.54 1.35
C LYS A 324 16.80 -0.76 1.65
N LYS A 325 17.69 -0.34 0.75
CA LYS A 325 19.16 -0.41 0.96
C LYS A 325 19.61 0.35 2.21
N TYR A 326 19.00 1.50 2.49
CA TYR A 326 19.26 2.23 3.73
C TYR A 326 18.86 1.41 4.97
N PHE A 327 17.73 0.71 4.95
CA PHE A 327 17.34 -0.19 6.04
C PHE A 327 18.32 -1.36 6.19
N MET A 328 18.74 -1.99 5.10
CA MET A 328 19.73 -3.07 5.13
C MET A 328 21.05 -2.60 5.77
N ALA A 329 21.52 -1.40 5.40
CA ALA A 329 22.74 -0.81 5.96
C ALA A 329 22.58 -0.34 7.43
N ALA A 330 21.35 -0.04 7.86
CA ALA A 330 21.05 0.39 9.23
C ALA A 330 20.77 -0.77 10.20
N ALA A 331 20.57 -1.99 9.69
CA ALA A 331 20.32 -3.17 10.49
C ALA A 331 21.51 -3.50 11.40
N LYS A 332 21.21 -3.92 12.63
CA LYS A 332 22.22 -4.21 13.65
C LYS A 332 22.37 -5.71 13.82
N PRO A 333 23.55 -6.21 14.23
CA PRO A 333 23.69 -7.62 14.63
C PRO A 333 22.66 -7.99 15.69
N GLY A 334 21.93 -9.08 15.45
CA GLY A 334 20.85 -9.54 16.30
C GLY A 334 20.14 -10.74 15.69
N ALA A 335 19.71 -11.66 16.55
CA ALA A 335 19.02 -12.87 16.12
C ALA A 335 17.73 -12.53 15.37
N TRP A 336 17.49 -13.21 14.24
CA TRP A 336 16.22 -13.15 13.54
C TRP A 336 15.08 -13.57 14.47
N GLN A 337 13.95 -12.88 14.39
CA GLN A 337 12.76 -13.14 15.21
C GLN A 337 11.79 -14.11 14.54
N TYR A 338 11.80 -14.13 13.21
CA TYR A 338 10.88 -14.95 12.42
C TYR A 338 11.66 -15.85 11.48
N HIS A 339 11.08 -16.99 11.12
CA HIS A 339 11.56 -17.82 10.02
C HIS A 339 11.53 -17.03 8.70
N SER A 340 12.50 -17.27 7.82
CA SER A 340 12.70 -16.47 6.59
C SER A 340 11.55 -16.51 5.58
N GLU A 341 10.68 -17.51 5.70
CA GLU A 341 9.45 -17.65 4.91
C GLU A 341 8.26 -16.85 5.47
N VAL A 342 8.35 -16.34 6.69
CA VAL A 342 7.30 -15.48 7.29
C VAL A 342 7.29 -14.15 6.55
N LEU A 343 6.12 -13.76 6.05
CA LEU A 343 5.89 -12.46 5.41
C LEU A 343 5.10 -11.49 6.31
N THR A 344 4.21 -12.02 7.15
CA THR A 344 3.28 -11.26 8.01
C THR A 344 2.82 -12.14 9.17
N ASP A 345 2.41 -11.51 10.27
CA ASP A 345 1.74 -12.18 11.41
C ASP A 345 0.23 -12.39 11.20
N GLN A 346 -0.39 -11.60 10.32
CA GLN A 346 -1.79 -11.74 9.95
C GLN A 346 -2.14 -13.17 9.49
N SER A 347 -3.32 -13.62 9.91
CA SER A 347 -3.95 -14.82 9.38
C SER A 347 -4.46 -14.62 7.94
N PRO A 348 -4.57 -15.68 7.13
CA PRO A 348 -5.12 -15.57 5.78
C PRO A 348 -6.54 -14.98 5.76
N GLU A 349 -7.35 -15.25 6.79
CA GLU A 349 -8.68 -14.67 6.94
C GLU A 349 -8.66 -13.15 7.21
N GLU A 350 -7.70 -12.67 7.99
CA GLU A 350 -7.49 -11.24 8.22
C GLU A 350 -7.04 -10.54 6.93
N VAL A 351 -6.08 -11.12 6.21
CA VAL A 351 -5.64 -10.63 4.90
C VAL A 351 -6.82 -10.55 3.93
N CYS A 352 -7.62 -11.61 3.83
CA CYS A 352 -8.84 -11.66 3.01
C CYS A 352 -9.83 -10.55 3.39
N THR A 353 -10.16 -10.43 4.67
CA THR A 353 -11.10 -9.42 5.17
C THR A 353 -10.59 -8.00 4.91
N ASN A 354 -9.27 -7.79 5.05
CA ASN A 354 -8.60 -6.51 4.82
C ASN A 354 -8.62 -6.11 3.33
N LEU A 355 -8.30 -7.03 2.43
CA LEU A 355 -8.33 -6.78 0.99
C LEU A 355 -9.75 -6.57 0.46
N ILE A 356 -10.75 -7.30 0.96
CA ILE A 356 -12.16 -7.01 0.63
C ILE A 356 -12.55 -5.63 1.16
N ARG A 357 -12.18 -5.29 2.39
CA ARG A 357 -12.45 -3.97 2.99
C ARG A 357 -11.87 -2.85 2.16
N GLU A 358 -10.66 -3.03 1.63
CA GLU A 358 -10.02 -2.08 0.73
C GLU A 358 -10.92 -1.74 -0.47
N LYS A 359 -11.40 -2.76 -1.18
CA LYS A 359 -12.26 -2.58 -2.36
C LYS A 359 -13.60 -1.95 -1.97
N LEU A 360 -14.18 -2.35 -0.84
CA LEU A 360 -15.39 -1.72 -0.31
C LEU A 360 -15.18 -0.23 -0.04
N LEU A 361 -14.02 0.16 0.52
CA LEU A 361 -13.68 1.55 0.75
C LEU A 361 -13.48 2.32 -0.54
N GLU A 362 -12.82 1.74 -1.55
CA GLU A 362 -12.57 2.41 -2.84
C GLU A 362 -13.86 2.65 -3.63
N TYR A 363 -14.76 1.66 -3.70
CA TYR A 363 -15.90 1.71 -4.62
C TYR A 363 -17.20 2.25 -4.03
N LEU A 364 -17.47 2.02 -2.75
CA LEU A 364 -18.76 2.42 -2.17
C LEU A 364 -18.72 3.89 -1.74
N PRO A 365 -19.81 4.65 -1.82
CA PRO A 365 -19.81 6.06 -1.44
C PRO A 365 -19.90 6.26 0.08
N GLN A 366 -19.47 7.45 0.53
CA GLN A 366 -19.76 7.99 1.88
C GLN A 366 -19.45 6.99 3.02
N GLU A 367 -20.40 6.86 3.95
CA GLU A 367 -20.31 6.05 5.17
C GLU A 367 -20.68 4.57 4.96
N VAL A 368 -21.06 4.18 3.73
CA VAL A 368 -21.51 2.81 3.43
C VAL A 368 -20.48 1.75 3.85
N PRO A 369 -19.18 1.84 3.48
CA PRO A 369 -18.20 0.82 3.83
C PRO A 369 -18.07 0.58 5.34
N TYR A 370 -18.21 1.65 6.14
CA TYR A 370 -18.03 1.59 7.59
C TYR A 370 -19.21 0.91 8.29
N SER A 371 -20.38 0.84 7.64
CA SER A 371 -21.58 0.18 8.16
C SER A 371 -21.64 -1.33 7.89
N LEU A 372 -20.69 -1.87 7.11
CA LEU A 372 -20.68 -3.27 6.70
C LEU A 372 -19.92 -4.14 7.68
N THR A 373 -20.47 -5.31 7.99
CA THR A 373 -19.75 -6.36 8.72
C THR A 373 -19.54 -7.57 7.82
N GLN A 374 -18.31 -8.08 7.77
CA GLN A 374 -17.92 -9.21 6.92
C GLN A 374 -17.94 -10.51 7.73
N THR A 375 -18.33 -11.62 7.11
CA THR A 375 -18.26 -12.95 7.71
C THR A 375 -17.86 -13.96 6.65
N ILE A 376 -16.75 -14.64 6.86
CA ILE A 376 -16.32 -15.76 6.01
C ILE A 376 -17.20 -16.96 6.35
N GLU A 377 -17.90 -17.50 5.35
CA GLU A 377 -18.79 -18.66 5.52
C GLU A 377 -18.20 -19.95 4.99
N LEU A 378 -17.35 -19.84 3.98
CA LEU A 378 -16.67 -20.95 3.34
C LEU A 378 -15.22 -20.57 3.12
N TRP A 379 -14.33 -21.47 3.50
CA TRP A 379 -12.93 -21.46 3.14
C TRP A 379 -12.54 -22.91 2.87
N GLN A 380 -12.34 -23.27 1.61
CA GLN A 380 -12.01 -24.63 1.19
C GLN A 380 -10.83 -24.61 0.24
N GLU A 381 -9.90 -25.53 0.45
CA GLU A 381 -8.82 -25.79 -0.49
C GLU A 381 -9.26 -26.89 -1.46
N GLY A 382 -9.25 -26.55 -2.75
CA GLY A 382 -9.50 -27.49 -3.84
C GLY A 382 -8.33 -28.45 -4.03
N THR A 383 -8.58 -29.53 -4.77
CA THR A 383 -7.61 -30.61 -5.00
C THR A 383 -6.36 -30.15 -5.75
N ASP A 384 -6.46 -29.09 -6.55
CA ASP A 384 -5.36 -28.53 -7.33
C ASP A 384 -4.69 -27.31 -6.66
N GLY A 385 -4.97 -27.07 -5.37
CA GLY A 385 -4.44 -25.94 -4.61
C GLY A 385 -5.19 -24.62 -4.85
N GLU A 386 -6.33 -24.66 -5.55
CA GLU A 386 -7.28 -23.55 -5.63
C GLU A 386 -7.88 -23.26 -4.25
N VAL A 387 -8.25 -22.02 -3.97
CA VAL A 387 -8.88 -21.63 -2.70
C VAL A 387 -10.25 -21.02 -2.99
N ASP A 388 -11.30 -21.70 -2.56
CA ASP A 388 -12.68 -21.27 -2.68
C ASP A 388 -13.11 -20.55 -1.40
N ILE A 389 -13.41 -19.25 -1.53
CA ILE A 389 -13.77 -18.38 -0.41
C ILE A 389 -15.16 -17.80 -0.64
N SER A 390 -16.07 -17.96 0.33
CA SER A 390 -17.38 -17.30 0.33
C SER A 390 -17.50 -16.37 1.53
N VAL A 391 -17.76 -15.08 1.27
CA VAL A 391 -17.92 -14.06 2.31
C VAL A 391 -19.28 -13.41 2.21
N LYS A 392 -19.99 -13.34 3.35
CA LYS A 392 -21.21 -12.55 3.50
C LYS A 392 -20.91 -11.16 4.03
N LEU A 393 -21.44 -10.16 3.33
CA LEU A 393 -21.43 -8.75 3.70
C LEU A 393 -22.79 -8.40 4.32
N TYR A 394 -22.79 -8.10 5.60
CA TYR A 394 -24.00 -7.72 6.33
C TYR A 394 -24.12 -6.20 6.45
N THR A 395 -25.34 -5.70 6.29
CA THR A 395 -25.67 -4.29 6.51
C THR A 395 -27.01 -4.13 7.21
N LYS A 396 -27.21 -3.02 7.93
CA LYS A 396 -28.46 -2.71 8.62
C LYS A 396 -29.48 -1.98 7.74
N LYS A 397 -29.04 -1.37 6.65
CA LYS A 397 -29.88 -0.55 5.78
C LYS A 397 -30.03 -1.19 4.41
N GLU A 398 -31.27 -1.30 3.94
CA GLU A 398 -31.56 -1.84 2.61
C GLU A 398 -30.94 -0.97 1.50
N THR A 399 -30.89 0.35 1.69
CA THR A 399 -30.23 1.28 0.77
C THR A 399 -28.74 0.97 0.62
N HIS A 400 -28.04 0.71 1.73
CA HIS A 400 -26.63 0.31 1.70
C HIS A 400 -26.45 -1.04 1.01
N MET A 401 -27.35 -2.01 1.25
CA MET A 401 -27.32 -3.31 0.58
C MET A 401 -27.43 -3.16 -0.95
N LYS A 402 -28.36 -2.33 -1.42
CA LYS A 402 -28.52 -2.03 -2.85
C LYS A 402 -27.28 -1.36 -3.44
N MET A 403 -26.63 -0.46 -2.71
CA MET A 403 -25.38 0.17 -3.14
C MET A 403 -24.23 -0.84 -3.25
N VAL A 404 -24.12 -1.79 -2.31
CA VAL A 404 -23.11 -2.86 -2.35
C VAL A 404 -23.32 -3.78 -3.54
N ILE A 405 -24.57 -4.20 -3.79
CA ILE A 405 -24.91 -5.05 -4.94
C ILE A 405 -24.64 -4.29 -6.25
N GLY A 406 -25.04 -3.02 -6.32
CA GLY A 406 -24.93 -2.20 -7.52
C GLY A 406 -25.93 -2.60 -8.61
N ALA A 407 -25.88 -1.89 -9.74
CA ALA A 407 -26.75 -2.19 -10.89
C ALA A 407 -26.49 -3.62 -11.40
N ALA A 408 -27.52 -4.45 -11.43
CA ALA A 408 -27.46 -5.86 -11.85
C ALA A 408 -26.37 -6.71 -11.16
N GLY A 409 -25.92 -6.34 -9.95
CA GLY A 409 -24.85 -7.07 -9.25
C GLY A 409 -23.43 -6.73 -9.70
N GLN A 410 -23.25 -5.75 -10.60
CA GLN A 410 -21.93 -5.43 -11.17
C GLN A 410 -20.92 -4.95 -10.13
N MET A 411 -21.38 -4.20 -9.11
CA MET A 411 -20.48 -3.64 -8.09
C MET A 411 -19.90 -4.75 -7.21
N VAL A 412 -20.74 -5.61 -6.65
CA VAL A 412 -20.28 -6.73 -5.81
C VAL A 412 -19.41 -7.72 -6.60
N ALA A 413 -19.73 -7.95 -7.88
CA ALA A 413 -18.92 -8.79 -8.76
C ALA A 413 -17.53 -8.17 -9.04
N GLN A 414 -17.47 -6.86 -9.29
CA GLN A 414 -16.20 -6.14 -9.48
C GLN A 414 -15.33 -6.20 -8.22
N ILE A 415 -15.91 -5.95 -7.05
CA ILE A 415 -15.22 -6.03 -5.75
C ILE A 415 -14.68 -7.44 -5.53
N ALA A 416 -15.50 -8.47 -5.77
CA ALA A 416 -15.10 -9.86 -5.61
C ALA A 416 -13.95 -10.24 -6.55
N ARG A 417 -14.02 -9.83 -7.82
CA ARG A 417 -12.96 -10.09 -8.81
C ARG A 417 -11.63 -9.46 -8.41
N GLU A 418 -11.62 -8.16 -8.10
CA GLU A 418 -10.38 -7.44 -7.80
C GLU A 418 -9.78 -7.86 -6.45
N ALA A 419 -10.60 -8.15 -5.45
CA ALA A 419 -10.11 -8.70 -4.19
C ALA A 419 -9.58 -10.14 -4.37
N GLY A 420 -10.22 -10.95 -5.21
CA GLY A 420 -9.75 -12.30 -5.56
C GLY A 420 -8.41 -12.29 -6.31
N GLU A 421 -8.22 -11.35 -7.24
CA GLU A 421 -6.94 -11.14 -7.93
C GLU A 421 -5.83 -10.70 -6.95
N ASP A 422 -6.14 -9.82 -6.00
CA ASP A 422 -5.20 -9.42 -4.95
C ASP A 422 -4.85 -10.62 -4.04
N LEU A 423 -5.84 -11.40 -3.60
CA LEU A 423 -5.63 -12.60 -2.77
C LEU A 423 -4.80 -13.66 -3.49
N SER A 424 -5.05 -13.88 -4.78
CA SER A 424 -4.30 -14.85 -5.59
C SER A 424 -2.81 -14.51 -5.62
N ARG A 425 -2.47 -13.21 -5.70
CA ARG A 425 -1.08 -12.74 -5.66
C ARG A 425 -0.43 -12.87 -4.29
N VAL A 426 -1.20 -12.72 -3.22
CA VAL A 426 -0.70 -12.84 -1.84
C VAL A 426 -0.46 -14.30 -1.46
N PHE A 427 -1.38 -15.19 -1.83
CA PHE A 427 -1.32 -16.62 -1.52
C PHE A 427 -0.52 -17.45 -2.53
N LEU A 428 -0.15 -16.87 -3.68
CA LEU A 428 0.45 -17.60 -4.81
C LEU A 428 -0.39 -18.82 -5.27
N ARG A 429 -1.71 -18.72 -5.13
CA ARG A 429 -2.70 -19.75 -5.48
C ARG A 429 -3.84 -19.11 -6.26
N GLU A 430 -4.58 -19.90 -7.04
CA GLU A 430 -5.82 -19.40 -7.65
C GLU A 430 -6.89 -19.24 -6.58
N VAL A 431 -7.46 -18.03 -6.44
CA VAL A 431 -8.50 -17.75 -5.45
C VAL A 431 -9.81 -17.43 -6.14
N ARG A 432 -10.85 -18.20 -5.82
CA ARG A 432 -12.23 -17.94 -6.25
C ARG A 432 -13.00 -17.32 -5.10
N LEU A 433 -13.13 -16.00 -5.16
CA LEU A 433 -13.84 -15.24 -4.14
C LEU A 433 -15.29 -14.98 -4.56
N LYS A 434 -16.24 -15.40 -3.71
CA LYS A 434 -17.66 -15.09 -3.84
C LYS A 434 -18.11 -14.16 -2.72
N LEU A 435 -18.71 -13.03 -3.08
CA LEU A 435 -19.28 -12.07 -2.14
C LEU A 435 -20.81 -12.08 -2.23
N THR A 436 -21.48 -12.13 -1.08
CA THR A 436 -22.95 -12.04 -1.00
C THR A 436 -23.36 -10.96 -0.01
N ALA A 437 -24.20 -10.02 -0.41
CA ALA A 437 -24.73 -8.99 0.49
C ALA A 437 -26.06 -9.43 1.13
N LYS A 438 -26.22 -9.23 2.43
CA LYS A 438 -27.44 -9.59 3.19
C LYS A 438 -27.82 -8.53 4.20
N LEU A 439 -29.12 -8.28 4.34
CA LEU A 439 -29.65 -7.41 5.39
C LEU A 439 -29.59 -8.15 6.74
N ARG A 440 -28.93 -7.55 7.73
CA ARG A 440 -28.97 -8.00 9.12
C ARG A 440 -30.20 -7.38 9.77
N LYS A 441 -31.20 -8.22 10.08
CA LYS A 441 -32.41 -7.81 10.79
C LYS A 441 -32.08 -7.41 12.22
#